data_AF-J3DB87-F1
#
_entry.id   AF-J3DB87-F1
#
_cell.length_a   1.000
_cell.length_b   1.000
_cell.length_c   1.000
_cell.angle_alpha   90.00
_cell.angle_beta   90.00
_cell.angle_gamma   90.00
#
_symmetry.space_group_name_H-M   'P 1'
#
loop_
_entity.id
_entity.type
_entity.pdbx_description
1 polymer ?
#
loop_
_entity_poly.entity_id
_entity_poly.type
_entity_poly.pdbx_seq_one_letter_code
_entity_poly.pdbx_strand_id
1 'polypeptide(L)' 'MSTRPETGAAPRYLDDLQPGDRFVSGEYALDAAQITAFAAQFDPQPFHLDHEAAKATLFGGLAASGWDTA' A
#
# COMPACT_ATOMS: atom_id res chain seq x y z
N MET A 1 27.82 14.48 9.73
CA MET A 1 27.51 14.62 8.29
C MET A 1 26.73 13.39 7.88
N SER A 2 25.40 13.46 7.89
CA SER A 2 24.53 12.33 7.54
C SER A 2 24.12 12.50 6.08
N THR A 3 24.72 11.71 5.18
CA THR A 3 24.37 11.70 3.76
C THR A 3 22.99 11.08 3.59
N ARG A 4 22.03 11.89 3.14
CA ARG A 4 20.72 11.43 2.64
C ARG A 4 20.97 10.59 1.37
N PRO A 5 20.34 9.42 1.18
CA PRO A 5 20.45 8.70 -0.08
C PRO A 5 19.81 9.53 -1.20
N GLU A 6 20.53 9.69 -2.31
CA GLU A 6 20.10 10.37 -3.52
C GLU A 6 18.93 9.56 -4.15
N THR A 7 17.69 9.96 -3.90
CA THR A 7 16.54 9.51 -4.68
C THR A 7 16.56 10.21 -6.03
N GLY A 8 17.07 9.55 -7.06
CA GLY A 8 17.11 10.14 -8.40
C GLY A 8 17.66 9.19 -9.45
N ALA A 9 17.08 8.00 -9.60
CA ALA A 9 17.35 7.21 -10.81
C ALA A 9 16.86 8.00 -12.03
N ALA A 10 17.70 8.10 -13.06
CA ALA A 10 17.31 8.70 -14.33
C ALA A 10 16.03 8.04 -14.87
N PRO A 11 15.14 8.78 -15.55
CA PRO A 11 13.97 8.18 -16.18
C PRO A 11 14.42 7.08 -17.13
N ARG A 12 13.80 5.91 -17.00
CA ARG A 12 14.04 4.78 -17.91
C ARG A 12 13.12 4.92 -19.11
N TYR A 13 13.66 4.66 -20.29
CA TYR A 13 12.90 4.60 -21.52
C TYR A 13 12.55 3.15 -21.85
N LEU A 14 11.59 2.95 -22.75
CA LEU A 14 11.13 1.60 -23.11
C LEU A 14 12.27 0.71 -23.64
N ASP A 15 13.17 1.29 -24.43
CA ASP A 15 14.30 0.56 -25.05
C ASP A 15 15.40 0.15 -24.05
N ASP A 16 15.36 0.69 -22.82
CA ASP A 16 16.28 0.30 -21.73
C ASP A 16 15.83 -0.99 -21.02
N LEU A 17 14.57 -1.39 -21.18
CA LEU A 17 13.98 -2.53 -20.47
C LEU A 17 14.24 -3.84 -21.21
N GLN A 18 14.61 -4.87 -20.48
CA GLN A 18 14.89 -6.21 -21.03
C GLN A 18 14.04 -7.28 -20.34
N PRO A 19 13.61 -8.34 -21.08
CA PRO A 19 12.94 -9.48 -20.46
C PRO A 19 13.79 -10.08 -19.32
N GLY A 20 13.18 -10.17 -18.14
CA GLY A 20 13.86 -10.67 -16.94
C GLY A 20 14.30 -9.59 -15.97
N ASP A 21 14.17 -8.31 -16.32
CA ASP A 21 14.39 -7.21 -15.38
C ASP A 21 13.52 -7.36 -14.13
N ARG A 22 14.11 -7.08 -12.96
CA ARG A 22 13.46 -7.12 -11.66
C ARG A 22 13.62 -5.79 -10.96
N PHE A 23 12.54 -5.30 -10.38
CA PHE A 23 12.52 -4.04 -9.63
C PHE A 23 11.95 -4.30 -8.24
N VAL A 24 12.49 -3.58 -7.28
CA VAL A 24 12.04 -3.61 -5.89
C VAL A 24 11.51 -2.21 -5.58
N SER A 25 10.25 -2.13 -5.19
CA SER A 25 9.67 -0.89 -4.69
C SER A 25 10.22 -0.57 -3.31
N GLY A 26 10.01 0.65 -2.84
CA GLY A 26 10.16 0.93 -1.42
C GLY A 26 9.17 0.11 -0.59
N GLU A 27 9.48 -0.03 0.69
CA GLU A 27 8.53 -0.51 1.69
C GLU A 27 7.72 0.67 2.23
N TYR A 28 6.44 0.42 2.54
CA TYR A 28 5.55 1.39 3.15
C TYR A 28 4.91 0.78 4.39
N ALA A 29 5.12 1.41 5.55
CA ALA A 29 4.47 1.00 6.77
C ALA A 29 3.00 1.47 6.74
N LEU A 30 2.09 0.50 6.78
CA LEU A 30 0.65 0.74 6.83
C LEU A 30 0.12 0.36 8.22
N ASP A 31 -0.56 1.30 8.87
CA ASP A 31 -1.23 1.10 10.14
C ASP A 31 -2.77 1.12 10.01
N ALA A 32 -3.45 0.76 11.10
CA ALA A 32 -4.90 0.69 11.13
C ALA A 32 -5.59 2.04 10.92
N ALA A 33 -4.98 3.15 11.35
CA ALA A 33 -5.56 4.48 11.18
C ALA A 33 -5.53 4.89 9.70
N GLN A 34 -4.45 4.58 8.99
CA GLN A 34 -4.33 4.79 7.55
C GLN A 34 -5.39 3.97 6.79
N ILE A 35 -5.55 2.69 7.14
CA ILE A 35 -6.56 1.80 6.55
C ILE A 35 -7.97 2.38 6.70
N THR A 36 -8.35 2.75 7.93
CA THR A 36 -9.68 3.29 8.21
C THR A 36 -9.89 4.65 7.51
N ALA A 37 -8.86 5.51 7.48
CA ALA A 37 -8.96 6.81 6.83
C ALA A 37 -9.17 6.69 5.31
N PHE A 38 -8.40 5.83 4.64
CA PHE A 38 -8.57 5.57 3.21
C PHE A 38 -9.95 4.99 2.93
N ALA A 39 -10.34 3.94 3.66
CA ALA A 39 -11.61 3.27 3.48
C ALA A 39 -12.81 4.19 3.72
N ALA A 40 -12.76 5.07 4.72
CA ALA A 40 -13.83 6.02 4.99
C ALA A 40 -14.10 6.95 3.80
N GLN A 41 -13.08 7.24 3.00
CA GLN A 41 -13.20 8.12 1.84
C GLN A 41 -13.54 7.36 0.55
N PHE A 42 -12.98 6.16 0.36
CA PHE A 42 -12.96 5.51 -0.96
C PHE A 42 -13.63 4.14 -1.01
N ASP A 43 -13.72 3.43 0.13
CA ASP A 43 -14.25 2.05 0.17
C ASP A 43 -14.82 1.71 1.56
N PRO A 44 -15.98 2.25 1.95
CA PRO A 44 -16.46 2.23 3.33
C PRO A 44 -17.15 0.90 3.71
N GLN A 45 -16.55 -0.23 3.36
CA GLN A 45 -17.02 -1.53 3.82
C GLN A 45 -16.71 -1.71 5.31
N PRO A 46 -17.63 -2.28 6.12
CA PRO A 46 -17.47 -2.32 7.59
C PRO A 46 -16.17 -2.96 8.08
N PHE A 47 -15.65 -3.97 7.36
CA PHE A 47 -14.41 -4.65 7.73
C PHE A 47 -13.12 -3.86 7.43
N HIS A 48 -13.22 -2.68 6.82
CA HIS A 48 -12.14 -1.71 6.70
C HIS A 48 -12.20 -0.59 7.76
N LEU A 49 -13.34 -0.46 8.45
CA LEU A 49 -13.63 0.68 9.33
C LEU A 49 -13.66 0.31 10.81
N ASP A 50 -14.09 -0.90 11.14
CA ASP A 50 -14.33 -1.30 12.52
C ASP A 50 -13.81 -2.72 12.80
N HIS A 51 -13.03 -2.83 13.88
CA HIS A 51 -12.40 -4.09 14.27
C HIS A 51 -13.42 -5.15 14.70
N GLU A 52 -14.53 -4.76 15.34
CA GLU A 52 -15.53 -5.72 15.83
C GLU A 52 -16.40 -6.24 14.69
N ALA A 53 -16.83 -5.35 13.79
CA ALA A 53 -17.57 -5.70 12.58
C ALA A 53 -16.73 -6.63 11.68
N ALA A 54 -15.43 -6.39 11.59
CA ALA A 54 -14.53 -7.21 10.78
C ALA A 54 -14.42 -8.66 11.25
N LYS A 55 -14.57 -8.94 12.56
CA LYS A 55 -14.53 -10.31 13.12
C LYS A 55 -15.63 -11.21 12.56
N ALA A 56 -16.76 -10.64 12.17
CA ALA A 56 -17.89 -11.38 11.59
C ALA A 56 -17.69 -11.70 10.09
N THR A 57 -16.58 -11.29 9.50
CA THR A 57 -16.28 -11.48 8.07
C THR A 57 -15.24 -12.56 7.86
N LEU A 58 -15.00 -12.94 6.59
CA LEU A 58 -13.95 -13.89 6.23
C LEU A 58 -12.54 -13.44 6.66
N PHE A 59 -12.34 -12.14 6.86
CA PHE A 59 -11.06 -11.58 7.26
C PHE A 59 -10.77 -11.79 8.76
N GLY A 60 -11.80 -12.00 9.58
CA GLY A 60 -11.65 -12.25 11.03
C GLY A 60 -11.05 -11.08 11.83
N GLY A 61 -10.84 -9.94 11.20
CA GLY A 61 -10.19 -8.75 11.73
C GLY A 61 -10.07 -7.68 10.64
N LEU A 62 -9.57 -6.50 11.01
CA LEU A 62 -9.46 -5.36 10.10
C LEU A 62 -8.61 -5.71 8.87
N ALA A 63 -9.10 -5.40 7.67
CA ALA A 63 -8.37 -5.55 6.42
C ALA A 63 -8.20 -4.19 5.74
N ALA A 64 -7.11 -3.98 5.01
CA ALA A 64 -6.97 -2.84 4.10
C ALA A 64 -7.85 -3.02 2.86
N SER A 65 -8.31 -1.93 2.24
CA SER A 65 -8.95 -2.01 0.92
C SER A 65 -7.91 -2.40 -0.13
N GLY A 66 -8.31 -3.19 -1.14
CA GLY A 66 -7.43 -3.49 -2.27
C GLY A 66 -6.97 -2.23 -3.01
N TRP A 67 -7.82 -1.20 -3.06
CA TRP A 67 -7.51 0.10 -3.67
C TRP A 67 -6.42 0.88 -2.92
N ASP A 68 -6.20 0.60 -1.64
CA ASP A 68 -5.16 1.21 -0.80
C ASP A 68 -3.74 0.74 -1.18
N THR A 69 -3.65 -0.36 -1.94
CA THR A 69 -2.38 -1.00 -2.34
C THR A 69 -2.01 -0.85 -3.81
N ALA A 70 -2.87 -0.17 -4.61
CA ALA A 70 -2.78 -0.09 -6.07
C ALA A 70 -1.81 1.00 -6.56
#